data_AF-A0A068B7L5-F1
#
_entry.id   AF-A0A068B7L5-F1
#
_cell.length_a   1.000
_cell.length_b   1.000
_cell.length_c   1.000
_cell.angle_alpha   90.00
_cell.angle_beta   90.00
_cell.angle_gamma   90.00
#
_symmetry.space_group_name_H-M   'P 1'
#
loop_
_entity.id
_entity.type
_entity.pdbx_description
1 polymer ?
#
loop_
_entity_poly.entity_id
_entity_poly.type
_entity_poly.pdbx_seq_one_letter_code
_entity_poly.pdbx_strand_id
1 'polypeptide(L)'
;DMSKMNKGNGFMVYRKILNKHLEILGERITMQQLSPLAGSLWGSEPDQVKEFYKELSEKIKKVHNDRVESYIKNNRNENMSRKTIKDMTTKNGGNGFIIFRKQLNELLRSLGYNFSMQEHSKIASYLWSIQPKEVKSH
;
A
#
# COMPACT_ATOMS: atom_id res chain seq x y z
N ASP A 1 -19.63 -17.76 3.51
CA ASP A 1 -20.06 -16.53 4.20
C ASP A 1 -19.11 -15.39 3.84
N MET A 2 -19.43 -14.65 2.76
CA MET A 2 -18.60 -13.55 2.23
C MET A 2 -18.81 -12.22 2.98
N SER A 3 -19.69 -12.18 3.99
CA SER A 3 -20.04 -10.97 4.75
C SER A 3 -18.89 -10.44 5.64
N LYS A 4 -17.88 -11.26 5.92
CA LYS A 4 -16.77 -10.93 6.83
C LYS A 4 -15.55 -10.30 6.14
N MET A 5 -15.41 -10.42 4.81
CA MET A 5 -14.22 -9.92 4.10
C MET A 5 -14.28 -8.43 3.74
N ASN A 6 -15.46 -7.81 3.72
CA ASN A 6 -15.62 -6.39 3.33
C ASN A 6 -15.67 -5.39 4.50
N LYS A 7 -15.61 -5.87 5.76
CA LYS A 7 -15.63 -4.97 6.92
C LYS A 7 -14.38 -4.09 7.03
N GLY A 8 -13.28 -4.47 6.36
CA GLY A 8 -11.97 -3.81 6.49
C GLY A 8 -11.82 -2.46 5.77
N ASN A 9 -12.59 -2.16 4.72
CA ASN A 9 -12.34 -0.96 3.91
C ASN A 9 -13.25 0.22 4.28
N GLY A 10 -14.57 0.00 4.36
CA GLY A 10 -15.52 1.05 4.74
C GLY A 10 -15.31 1.56 6.17
N PHE A 11 -15.11 0.64 7.12
CA PHE A 11 -14.85 0.98 8.53
C PHE A 11 -13.57 1.81 8.71
N MET A 12 -12.51 1.54 7.93
CA MET A 12 -11.25 2.28 8.04
C MET A 12 -11.40 3.71 7.55
N VAL A 13 -12.18 3.93 6.48
CA VAL A 13 -12.53 5.27 5.99
C VAL A 13 -13.40 6.00 7.02
N TYR A 14 -14.41 5.32 7.56
CA TYR A 14 -15.25 5.84 8.65
C TYR A 14 -14.43 6.30 9.85
N ARG A 15 -13.55 5.43 10.38
CA ARG A 15 -12.71 5.74 11.54
C ARG A 15 -11.81 6.95 11.29
N LYS A 16 -11.27 7.10 10.08
CA LYS A 16 -10.43 8.25 9.71
C LYS A 16 -11.24 9.56 9.67
N ILE A 17 -12.45 9.51 9.11
CA ILE A 17 -13.35 10.67 9.05
C ILE A 17 -13.82 11.05 10.46
N LEU A 18 -14.18 10.07 11.29
CA LEU A 18 -14.53 10.28 12.69
C LEU A 18 -13.39 10.95 13.45
N ASN A 19 -12.15 10.47 13.32
CA ASN A 19 -11.00 11.11 13.94
C ASN A 19 -10.84 12.56 13.51
N LYS A 20 -11.02 12.84 12.21
CA LYS A 20 -10.92 14.21 11.69
C LYS A 20 -12.03 15.12 12.22
N HIS A 21 -13.24 14.59 12.35
CA HIS A 21 -14.36 15.32 12.92
C HIS A 21 -14.11 15.68 14.39
N LEU A 22 -13.57 14.73 15.18
CA LEU A 22 -13.19 14.97 16.57
C LEU A 22 -12.07 16.01 16.68
N GLU A 23 -11.05 15.96 15.82
CA GLU A 23 -10.01 16.99 15.76
C GLU A 23 -10.58 18.40 15.50
N ILE A 24 -11.58 18.53 14.62
CA ILE A 24 -12.24 19.81 14.30
C ILE A 24 -13.03 20.32 15.52
N LEU A 25 -13.64 19.41 16.27
CA LEU A 25 -14.36 19.73 17.51
C LEU A 25 -13.43 20.05 18.69
N GLY A 26 -12.11 19.98 18.50
CA GLY A 26 -11.11 20.20 19.54
C GLY A 26 -10.85 18.99 20.43
N GLU A 27 -11.48 17.85 20.13
CA GLU A 27 -11.34 16.61 20.90
C GLU A 27 -10.12 15.81 20.42
N ARG A 28 -9.05 15.85 21.23
CA ARG A 28 -7.84 15.05 20.97
C ARG A 28 -7.93 13.70 21.68
N ILE A 29 -8.53 12.73 21.01
CA ILE A 29 -8.56 11.35 21.51
C ILE A 29 -7.40 10.52 20.99
N THR A 30 -6.92 9.61 21.82
CA THR A 30 -5.85 8.67 21.41
C THR A 30 -6.40 7.60 20.47
N MET A 31 -5.53 6.99 19.66
CA MET A 31 -5.92 5.86 18.80
C MET A 31 -6.49 4.66 19.59
N GLN A 32 -6.07 4.49 20.84
CA GLN A 32 -6.57 3.47 21.77
C GLN A 32 -8.03 3.74 22.17
N GLN A 33 -8.42 5.01 22.30
CA GLN A 33 -9.80 5.41 22.58
C GLN A 33 -10.67 5.46 21.32
N LEU A 34 -10.09 5.88 20.19
CA LEU A 34 -10.78 5.97 18.90
C LEU A 34 -11.27 4.62 18.40
N SER A 35 -10.47 3.57 18.56
CA SER A 35 -10.79 2.24 18.01
C SER A 35 -12.07 1.62 18.59
N PRO A 36 -12.26 1.55 19.93
CA PRO A 36 -13.52 1.09 20.50
C PRO A 36 -14.68 2.05 20.20
N LEU A 37 -14.47 3.37 20.27
CA LEU A 37 -15.52 4.36 19.94
C LEU A 37 -16.04 4.20 18.51
N ALA A 38 -15.14 4.13 17.53
CA ALA A 38 -15.49 3.92 16.14
C ALA A 38 -16.20 2.58 15.93
N GLY A 39 -15.76 1.53 16.63
CA GLY A 39 -16.39 0.20 16.56
C GLY A 39 -17.84 0.23 17.06
N SER A 40 -18.08 0.87 18.20
CA SER A 40 -19.42 1.03 18.77
C SER A 40 -20.34 1.83 17.85
N LEU A 41 -19.87 3.00 17.39
CA LEU A 41 -20.65 3.85 16.49
C LEU A 41 -20.95 3.14 15.17
N TRP A 42 -19.93 2.54 14.53
CA TRP A 42 -20.10 1.75 13.31
C TRP A 42 -21.09 0.60 13.49
N GLY A 43 -21.12 -0.06 14.66
CA GLY A 43 -22.10 -1.08 14.98
C GLY A 43 -23.54 -0.55 14.92
N SER A 44 -23.77 0.65 15.46
CA SER A 44 -25.06 1.34 15.48
C SER A 44 -25.43 2.07 14.18
N GLU A 45 -24.50 2.26 13.25
CA GLU A 45 -24.79 2.96 11.99
C GLU A 45 -25.83 2.19 11.13
N PRO A 46 -26.75 2.88 10.45
CA PRO A 46 -27.64 2.28 9.46
C PRO A 46 -26.88 1.63 8.31
N ASP A 47 -27.45 0.58 7.70
CA ASP A 47 -26.81 -0.13 6.59
C ASP A 47 -26.57 0.76 5.37
N GLN A 48 -27.43 1.75 5.12
CA GLN A 48 -27.23 2.76 4.07
C GLN A 48 -25.95 3.56 4.27
N VAL A 49 -25.64 3.93 5.51
CA VAL A 49 -24.41 4.64 5.86
C VAL A 49 -23.21 3.73 5.64
N LYS A 50 -23.30 2.47 6.10
CA LYS A 50 -22.23 1.48 5.90
C LYS A 50 -21.94 1.23 4.42
N GLU A 51 -22.97 1.16 3.59
CA GLU A 51 -22.84 1.00 2.14
C GLU A 51 -22.21 2.23 1.49
N PHE A 52 -22.59 3.45 1.89
CA PHE A 52 -21.94 4.68 1.42
C PHE A 52 -20.43 4.68 1.70
N TYR A 53 -20.02 4.33 2.92
CA TYR A 53 -18.59 4.24 3.27
C TYR A 53 -17.86 3.13 2.51
N LYS A 54 -18.55 2.03 2.20
CA LYS A 54 -18.02 0.96 1.36
C LYS A 54 -17.80 1.44 -0.08
N GLU A 55 -18.78 2.10 -0.70
CA GLU A 55 -18.63 2.70 -2.03
C GLU A 55 -17.49 3.72 -2.08
N LEU A 56 -17.41 4.58 -1.06
CA LEU A 56 -16.33 5.56 -0.94
C LEU A 56 -14.96 4.86 -0.85
N SER A 57 -14.87 3.78 -0.09
CA SER A 57 -13.62 3.01 0.03
C SER A 57 -13.18 2.37 -1.30
N GLU A 58 -14.13 1.87 -2.10
CA GLU A 58 -13.83 1.32 -3.42
C GLU A 58 -13.43 2.41 -4.42
N LYS A 59 -14.06 3.60 -4.36
CA LYS A 59 -13.65 4.77 -5.17
C LYS A 59 -12.22 5.19 -4.85
N ILE A 60 -11.86 5.30 -3.57
CA ILE A 60 -10.49 5.64 -3.13
C ILE A 60 -9.50 4.60 -3.65
N LYS A 61 -9.82 3.31 -3.48
CA LYS A 61 -8.98 2.20 -3.94
C LYS A 61 -8.78 2.22 -5.46
N LYS A 62 -9.83 2.50 -6.23
CA LYS A 62 -9.74 2.64 -7.68
C LYS A 62 -8.81 3.79 -8.07
N VAL A 63 -9.02 4.99 -7.52
CA VAL A 63 -8.15 6.15 -7.79
C VAL A 63 -6.69 5.88 -7.43
N HIS A 64 -6.44 5.22 -6.30
CA HIS A 64 -5.08 4.84 -5.91
C HIS A 64 -4.47 3.84 -6.90
N ASN A 65 -5.20 2.80 -7.28
CA ASN A 65 -4.73 1.81 -8.24
C ASN A 65 -4.45 2.44 -9.60
N ASP A 66 -5.33 3.31 -10.10
CA ASP A 66 -5.15 4.02 -11.36
C ASP A 66 -3.90 4.92 -11.32
N ARG A 67 -3.64 5.59 -10.19
CA ARG A 67 -2.43 6.39 -9.97
C ARG A 67 -1.17 5.53 -9.92
N VAL A 68 -1.21 4.39 -9.24
CA VAL A 68 -0.11 3.43 -9.18
C VAL A 68 0.18 2.86 -10.57
N GLU A 69 -0.86 2.46 -11.31
CA GLU A 69 -0.73 1.95 -12.67
C GLU A 69 -0.17 3.02 -13.61
N SER A 70 -0.66 4.25 -13.52
CA SER A 70 -0.14 5.39 -14.28
C SER A 70 1.32 5.69 -13.93
N TYR A 71 1.69 5.63 -12.64
CA TYR A 71 3.08 5.80 -12.21
C TYR A 71 3.98 4.70 -12.78
N ILE A 72 3.55 3.44 -12.72
CA ILE A 72 4.30 2.32 -13.31
C ILE A 72 4.43 2.48 -14.82
N LYS A 73 3.35 2.85 -15.53
CA LYS A 73 3.34 3.06 -16.98
C LYS A 73 4.21 4.24 -17.40
N ASN A 74 4.18 5.35 -16.65
CA ASN A 74 4.97 6.55 -16.94
C ASN A 74 6.45 6.37 -16.57
N ASN A 75 6.76 5.52 -15.59
CA ASN A 75 8.13 5.08 -15.29
C ASN A 75 8.60 3.91 -16.17
N ARG A 76 7.87 3.55 -17.24
CA ARG A 76 8.36 2.58 -18.25
C ARG A 76 9.53 3.09 -19.08
N ASN A 77 9.93 4.36 -18.94
CA ASN A 77 11.16 4.87 -19.55
C ASN A 77 12.23 5.21 -18.48
N GLU A 78 13.31 4.40 -18.51
CA GLU A 78 14.73 4.75 -18.31
C GLU A 78 15.46 4.68 -16.94
N ASN A 79 14.86 4.72 -15.75
CA ASN A 79 15.68 5.11 -14.57
C ASN A 79 16.27 4.03 -13.62
N MET A 80 16.10 2.73 -13.85
CA MET A 80 16.90 1.72 -13.13
C MET A 80 17.84 1.02 -14.11
N SER A 81 19.05 1.55 -14.21
CA SER A 81 20.06 1.00 -15.10
C SER A 81 20.33 -0.47 -14.74
N ARG A 82 20.63 -1.30 -15.74
CA ARG A 82 21.05 -2.70 -15.54
C ARG A 82 22.20 -2.82 -14.53
N LYS A 83 23.08 -1.80 -14.51
CA LYS A 83 24.19 -1.66 -13.55
C LYS A 83 23.66 -1.54 -12.12
N THR A 84 22.67 -0.68 -11.88
CA THR A 84 22.06 -0.50 -10.56
C THR A 84 21.43 -1.79 -10.02
N ILE A 85 20.72 -2.55 -10.85
CA ILE A 85 20.07 -3.81 -10.39
C ILE A 85 21.11 -4.91 -10.14
N LYS A 86 22.16 -4.99 -10.98
CA LYS A 86 23.28 -5.92 -10.78
C LYS A 86 24.10 -5.59 -9.53
N ASP A 87 24.36 -4.31 -9.26
CA ASP A 87 25.03 -3.85 -8.03
C ASP A 87 24.22 -4.21 -6.78
N MET A 88 22.88 -4.25 -6.91
CA MET A 88 22.01 -4.64 -5.81
C MET A 88 22.06 -6.15 -5.51
N THR A 89 22.24 -7.00 -6.52
CA THR A 89 22.20 -8.47 -6.36
C THR A 89 23.55 -9.12 -6.07
N THR A 90 24.66 -8.46 -6.41
CA THR A 90 26.04 -9.02 -6.32
C THR A 90 26.58 -9.17 -4.91
N LYS A 91 25.95 -8.57 -3.89
CA LYS A 91 26.61 -8.38 -2.58
C LYS A 91 26.51 -9.53 -1.57
N ASN A 92 25.69 -10.56 -1.74
CA ASN A 92 25.61 -11.69 -0.78
C ASN A 92 24.97 -12.94 -1.43
N GLY A 93 25.48 -14.14 -1.17
CA GLY A 93 25.06 -15.41 -1.80
C GLY A 93 23.66 -15.94 -1.44
N GLY A 94 22.60 -15.15 -1.68
CA GLY A 94 21.19 -15.55 -1.55
C GLY A 94 20.43 -15.48 -2.88
N ASN A 95 19.15 -15.85 -2.89
CA ASN A 95 18.29 -15.73 -4.09
C ASN A 95 18.30 -14.28 -4.59
N GLY A 96 18.83 -14.04 -5.80
CA GLY A 96 19.03 -12.71 -6.37
C GLY A 96 17.76 -11.85 -6.37
N PHE A 97 16.58 -12.48 -6.52
CA PHE A 97 15.31 -11.78 -6.41
C PHE A 97 15.03 -11.25 -5.00
N ILE A 98 15.34 -12.04 -3.97
CA ILE A 98 15.08 -11.67 -2.57
C ILE A 98 15.98 -10.50 -2.15
N ILE A 99 17.24 -10.50 -2.61
CA ILE A 99 18.20 -9.44 -2.35
C ILE A 99 17.77 -8.16 -3.05
N PHE A 100 17.44 -8.27 -4.35
CA PHE A 100 16.91 -7.15 -5.13
C PHE A 100 15.67 -6.53 -4.47
N ARG A 101 14.69 -7.37 -4.08
CA ARG A 101 13.46 -6.92 -3.43
C ARG A 101 13.75 -6.18 -2.11
N LYS A 102 14.70 -6.66 -1.31
CA LYS A 102 15.08 -6.04 -0.04
C LYS A 102 15.69 -4.65 -0.27
N GLN A 103 16.66 -4.54 -1.18
CA GLN A 103 17.35 -3.28 -1.44
C GLN A 103 16.47 -2.27 -2.17
N LEU A 104 15.60 -2.73 -3.07
CA LEU A 104 14.58 -1.89 -3.69
C LEU A 104 13.66 -1.26 -2.63
N ASN A 105 13.23 -2.04 -1.63
CA ASN A 105 12.42 -1.54 -0.53
C ASN A 105 13.16 -0.49 0.31
N GLU A 106 14.45 -0.71 0.61
CA GLU A 106 15.27 0.27 1.32
C GLU A 106 15.42 1.60 0.55
N LEU A 107 15.64 1.52 -0.77
CA LEU A 107 15.71 2.69 -1.65
C LEU A 107 14.38 3.45 -1.73
N LEU A 108 13.26 2.73 -1.90
CA LEU A 108 11.95 3.36 -1.96
C LEU A 108 11.63 4.08 -0.65
N ARG A 109 11.97 3.48 0.49
CA ARG A 109 11.83 4.12 1.81
C ARG A 109 12.71 5.36 1.98
N SER A 110 13.96 5.34 1.49
CA SER A 110 14.85 6.51 1.57
C SER A 110 14.37 7.68 0.71
N LEU A 111 13.68 7.39 -0.39
CA LEU A 111 13.01 8.38 -1.24
C LEU A 111 11.65 8.85 -0.69
N GLY A 112 11.23 8.36 0.49
CA GLY A 112 9.98 8.74 1.15
C GLY A 112 8.75 7.95 0.72
N TYR A 113 8.90 6.90 -0.10
CA TYR A 113 7.82 6.01 -0.46
C TYR A 113 7.60 4.93 0.61
N ASN A 114 6.40 4.87 1.17
CA ASN A 114 5.99 3.84 2.13
C ASN A 114 4.90 2.95 1.53
N PHE A 115 5.27 2.03 0.64
CA PHE A 115 4.31 1.04 0.13
C PHE A 115 4.07 -0.10 1.13
N SER A 116 2.95 -0.81 1.00
CA SER A 116 2.73 -2.06 1.73
C SER A 116 3.69 -3.16 1.25
N MET A 117 3.91 -4.20 2.06
CA MET A 117 4.73 -5.36 1.68
C MET A 117 4.23 -6.05 0.39
N GLN A 118 2.92 -6.01 0.15
CA GLN A 118 2.27 -6.59 -1.02
C GLN A 118 2.56 -5.75 -2.27
N GLU A 119 2.44 -4.42 -2.18
CA GLU A 119 2.78 -3.49 -3.27
C GLU A 119 4.28 -3.56 -3.62
N HIS A 120 5.16 -3.56 -2.62
CA HIS A 120 6.60 -3.73 -2.82
C HIS A 120 6.93 -5.04 -3.53
N SER A 121 6.28 -6.15 -3.14
CA SER A 121 6.55 -7.45 -3.76
C SER A 121 6.08 -7.49 -5.22
N LYS A 122 4.97 -6.81 -5.55
CA LYS A 122 4.51 -6.69 -6.94
C LYS A 122 5.48 -5.87 -7.80
N ILE A 123 5.94 -4.72 -7.29
CA ILE A 123 6.91 -3.87 -7.99
C ILE A 123 8.22 -4.61 -8.20
N ALA A 124 8.73 -5.28 -7.16
CA ALA A 124 9.95 -6.07 -7.26
C ALA A 124 9.82 -7.21 -8.27
N SER A 125 8.74 -7.99 -8.22
CA SER A 125 8.51 -9.10 -9.16
C SER A 125 8.47 -8.60 -10.61
N TYR A 126 7.85 -7.45 -10.86
CA TYR A 126 7.79 -6.84 -12.18
C TYR A 126 9.17 -6.36 -12.65
N LEU A 127 9.88 -5.57 -11.83
CA LEU A 127 11.21 -5.06 -12.18
C LEU A 127 12.22 -6.21 -12.37
N TRP A 128 12.08 -7.29 -11.60
CA TRP A 128 12.86 -8.50 -11.77
C TRP A 128 12.49 -9.22 -13.07
N SER A 129 11.21 -9.41 -13.40
CA SER A 129 10.80 -10.18 -14.58
C SER A 129 11.35 -9.60 -15.88
N ILE A 130 11.45 -8.27 -15.98
CA ILE A 130 12.00 -7.56 -17.15
C ILE A 130 13.54 -7.58 -17.22
N GLN A 131 14.25 -8.04 -16.18
CA GLN A 131 15.70 -8.16 -16.24
C GLN A 131 16.13 -9.32 -17.14
N PRO A 132 17.22 -9.14 -17.91
CA PRO A 132 17.75 -10.20 -18.74
C PRO A 132 18.47 -11.26 -17.86
N LYS A 133 18.70 -12.45 -18.40
CA LYS A 133 19.17 -13.61 -17.62
C LYS A 133 20.52 -13.35 -16.94
N GLU A 134 21.37 -12.52 -17.55
CA GLU A 134 22.71 -12.16 -17.08
C GLU A 134 22.69 -11.32 -15.79
N VAL A 135 21.57 -10.68 -15.48
CA VAL A 135 21.35 -9.95 -14.21
C VAL A 135 20.76 -10.86 -13.14
N LYS A 136 20.08 -11.93 -13.55
CA LYS A 136 19.40 -12.91 -12.69
C LYS A 136 20.28 -14.10 -12.32
N SER A 137 21.27 -14.41 -13.14
CA SER A 137 22.23 -15.50 -12.96
C SER A 137 23.45 -14.99 -12.20
N HIS A 138 23.56 -15.41 -10.95
CA HIS A 138 24.80 -15.46 -10.17
C HIS A 138 24.88 -16.82 -9.49
#